data_AF-A0A7W1S7C5-F1
#
_entry.id   AF-A0A7W1S7C5-F1
#
_cell.length_a   1.000
_cell.length_b   1.000
_cell.length_c   1.000
_cell.angle_alpha   90.00
_cell.angle_beta   90.00
_cell.angle_gamma   90.00
#
_symmetry.space_group_name_H-M   'P 1'
#
loop_
_entity.id
_entity.type
_entity.pdbx_description
1 polymer ?
#
loop_
_entity_poly.entity_id
_entity_poly.type
_entity_poly.pdbx_seq_one_letter_code
_entity_poly.pdbx_strand_id
1 'polypeptide(L)'
;MEGSTIVGIVIALIVGLVVGLGIGYYALQSYQNSQGKNRKELADAEAQRITDQAKIQSETLLKNAEAKARATTEESEQASLRRRRELDKEDERMTKRREEVDNLRERMEQREQNLNKRQSRMDKQQGDLQKLEEQRTAELQRIAQMTTDEAKKELLAAVERDSRSDMARMIRQVEAEAREEADNRARDVIALAVQRLASEHVSEISVSVVPLPSDEMKGRIIGRAGRNIRAFEIATGVDVVVDDTPESVTISSFDPVRREVAKRALAKLVVDGRIHPARIEQLVEDSKVEVENSIREEGERAAYEAGIPGLHPEIIKLLGRLKFRTSYGQNQHAHSLETSHIAGMIAAELGADVQIAKAGGLLHDIGKALDHEIEGTHALIGADFAKRYGVNARIVNAIASHHHEVEQEFVESYIVEAADAISGARPGARRESMETYIKRVKTLEDIANSFEGVEQSYALQAGREVRIIVRPDVIDDYSSLQLARDIARKIEESMQYPGQIKVQVIRETRAVDFAK
;
A
#
# COMPACT_ATOMS: atom_id res chain seq x y z
N MET A 1 -15.24 180.88 -60.04
CA MET A 1 -16.44 181.72 -59.82
C MET A 1 -17.62 180.94 -60.37
N GLU A 2 -18.15 179.96 -59.64
CA GLU A 2 -19.21 180.05 -58.61
C GLU A 2 -20.55 180.58 -59.14
N GLY A 3 -21.54 179.68 -59.28
CA GLY A 3 -22.91 180.02 -59.67
C GLY A 3 -23.89 178.87 -60.04
N SER A 4 -23.52 177.59 -60.07
CA SER A 4 -24.38 176.53 -60.69
C SER A 4 -25.16 175.58 -59.76
N THR A 5 -25.14 175.72 -58.43
CA THR A 5 -25.59 174.63 -57.53
C THR A 5 -27.04 174.66 -57.06
N ILE A 6 -27.79 175.77 -57.17
CA ILE A 6 -29.07 175.91 -56.43
C ILE A 6 -30.28 175.27 -57.14
N VAL A 7 -30.31 175.19 -58.46
CA VAL A 7 -31.54 174.82 -59.20
C VAL A 7 -31.90 173.32 -59.12
N GLY A 8 -30.92 172.42 -58.95
CA GLY A 8 -31.17 170.97 -58.98
C GLY A 8 -32.03 170.42 -57.82
N ILE A 9 -32.17 171.17 -56.73
CA ILE A 9 -32.75 170.65 -55.49
C ILE A 9 -34.29 170.65 -55.52
N VAL A 10 -34.92 171.56 -56.25
CA VAL A 10 -36.39 171.73 -56.22
C VAL A 10 -37.12 170.58 -56.94
N ILE A 11 -36.56 170.05 -58.03
CA ILE A 11 -37.24 169.06 -58.88
C ILE A 11 -37.35 167.67 -58.22
N ALA A 12 -36.39 167.31 -57.36
CA ALA A 12 -36.40 166.00 -56.70
C ALA A 12 -37.55 165.83 -55.69
N LEU A 13 -38.01 166.91 -55.07
CA LEU A 13 -39.03 166.85 -54.01
C LEU A 13 -40.42 166.50 -54.53
N ILE A 14 -40.78 166.93 -55.74
CA ILE A 14 -42.13 166.69 -56.28
C ILE A 14 -42.33 165.23 -56.70
N VAL A 15 -41.30 164.60 -57.28
CA VAL A 15 -41.36 163.21 -57.75
C VAL A 15 -41.52 162.22 -56.59
N GLY A 16 -40.93 162.52 -55.43
CA GLY A 16 -41.03 161.65 -54.25
C GLY A 16 -42.45 161.50 -53.71
N LEU A 17 -43.28 162.55 -53.79
CA LEU A 17 -44.61 162.55 -53.18
C LEU A 17 -45.61 161.65 -53.91
N VAL A 18 -45.56 161.61 -55.25
CA VAL A 18 -46.54 160.88 -56.08
C VAL A 18 -46.32 159.37 -56.03
N VAL A 19 -45.07 158.92 -55.98
CA VAL A 19 -44.74 157.48 -55.89
C VAL A 19 -45.14 156.91 -54.53
N GLY A 20 -45.04 157.70 -53.46
CA GLY A 20 -45.40 157.26 -52.10
C GLY A 20 -46.90 156.92 -51.95
N LEU A 21 -47.79 157.72 -52.51
CA LEU A 21 -49.24 157.48 -52.39
C LEU A 21 -49.73 156.27 -53.19
N GLY A 22 -49.12 155.95 -54.34
CA GLY A 22 -49.53 154.81 -55.18
C GLY A 22 -49.22 153.44 -54.57
N ILE A 23 -48.08 153.30 -53.90
CA ILE A 23 -47.65 152.03 -53.30
C ILE A 23 -48.50 151.69 -52.06
N GLY A 24 -48.94 152.70 -51.30
CA GLY A 24 -49.72 152.51 -50.09
C GLY A 24 -51.09 151.85 -50.33
N TYR A 25 -51.76 152.16 -51.44
CA TYR A 25 -53.11 151.65 -51.71
C TYR A 25 -53.14 150.16 -52.12
N TYR A 26 -52.17 149.71 -52.93
CA TYR A 26 -52.15 148.32 -53.45
C TYR A 26 -51.79 147.27 -52.39
N ALA A 27 -50.95 147.62 -51.42
CA ALA A 27 -50.53 146.71 -50.36
C ALA A 27 -51.70 146.30 -49.43
N LEU A 28 -52.64 147.20 -49.17
CA LEU A 28 -53.73 146.94 -48.21
C LEU A 28 -54.73 145.89 -48.72
N GLN A 29 -55.01 145.87 -50.03
CA GLN A 29 -56.06 145.01 -50.60
C GLN A 29 -55.62 143.54 -50.79
N SER A 30 -54.32 143.29 -51.00
CA SER A 30 -53.76 141.93 -51.10
C SER A 30 -53.72 141.21 -49.73
N TYR A 31 -53.54 141.96 -48.63
CA TYR A 31 -53.41 141.37 -47.30
C TYR A 31 -54.72 140.74 -46.78
N GLN A 32 -55.87 141.34 -47.08
CA GLN A 32 -57.16 140.87 -46.53
C GLN A 32 -57.65 139.54 -47.15
N ASN A 33 -57.38 139.26 -48.43
CA ASN A 33 -57.90 138.06 -49.09
C ASN A 33 -57.12 136.76 -48.80
N SER A 34 -55.88 136.81 -48.32
CA SER A 34 -55.08 135.59 -48.04
C SER A 34 -55.39 134.92 -46.68
N GLN A 35 -55.93 135.64 -45.70
CA GLN A 35 -56.12 135.10 -44.34
C GLN A 35 -57.32 134.14 -44.22
N GLY A 36 -58.33 134.22 -45.09
CA GLY A 36 -59.59 133.47 -44.93
C GLY A 36 -59.54 131.98 -45.27
N LYS A 37 -58.71 131.56 -46.24
CA LYS A 37 -58.71 130.15 -46.74
C LYS A 37 -57.90 129.19 -45.86
N ASN A 38 -56.80 129.63 -45.25
CA ASN A 38 -55.89 128.75 -44.50
C ASN A 38 -56.49 128.17 -43.21
N ARG A 39 -57.54 128.79 -42.64
CA ARG A 39 -58.05 128.41 -41.32
C ARG A 39 -58.94 127.16 -41.34
N LYS A 40 -59.50 126.78 -42.49
CA LYS A 40 -60.46 125.67 -42.61
C LYS A 40 -59.77 124.31 -42.83
N GLU A 41 -58.73 124.26 -43.67
CA GLU A 41 -57.93 123.03 -43.90
C GLU A 41 -57.23 122.52 -42.63
N LEU A 42 -56.81 123.42 -41.75
CA LEU A 42 -56.15 123.06 -40.49
C LEU A 42 -57.05 122.28 -39.53
N ALA A 43 -58.36 122.57 -39.51
CA ALA A 43 -59.28 121.94 -38.56
C ALA A 43 -59.61 120.47 -38.92
N ASP A 44 -59.80 120.17 -40.21
CA ASP A 44 -60.12 118.80 -40.66
C ASP A 44 -58.92 117.85 -40.51
N ALA A 45 -57.71 118.35 -40.75
CA ALA A 45 -56.47 117.59 -40.54
C ALA A 45 -56.25 117.21 -39.07
N GLU A 46 -56.74 118.02 -38.13
CA GLU A 46 -56.62 117.76 -36.69
C GLU A 46 -57.59 116.67 -36.21
N ALA A 47 -58.82 116.63 -36.74
CA ALA A 47 -59.80 115.61 -36.37
C ALA A 47 -59.38 114.18 -36.80
N GLN A 48 -58.85 114.01 -38.02
CA GLN A 48 -58.36 112.70 -38.48
C GLN A 48 -57.17 112.19 -37.67
N ARG A 49 -56.27 113.08 -37.24
CA ARG A 49 -55.14 112.72 -36.37
C ARG A 49 -55.60 112.12 -35.04
N ILE A 50 -56.67 112.65 -34.45
CA ILE A 50 -57.18 112.17 -33.15
C ILE A 50 -57.71 110.74 -33.27
N THR A 51 -58.45 110.41 -34.33
CA THR A 51 -59.02 109.06 -34.50
C THR A 51 -57.97 108.00 -34.77
N ASP A 52 -56.96 108.32 -35.59
CA ASP A 52 -55.88 107.38 -35.87
C ASP A 52 -55.01 107.14 -34.62
N GLN A 53 -54.78 108.19 -33.82
CA GLN A 53 -54.11 108.05 -32.53
C GLN A 53 -54.87 107.13 -31.57
N ALA A 54 -56.19 107.25 -31.48
CA ALA A 54 -57.00 106.39 -30.60
C ALA A 54 -56.93 104.90 -31.00
N LYS A 55 -56.93 104.60 -32.30
CA LYS A 55 -56.86 103.22 -32.80
C LYS A 55 -55.49 102.59 -32.53
N ILE A 56 -54.42 103.34 -32.79
CA ILE A 56 -53.04 102.93 -32.47
C ILE A 56 -52.88 102.67 -30.97
N GLN A 57 -53.46 103.53 -30.12
CA GLN A 57 -53.44 103.36 -28.66
C GLN A 57 -54.14 102.07 -28.21
N SER A 58 -55.29 101.71 -28.80
CA SER A 58 -56.00 100.47 -28.44
C SER A 58 -55.22 99.22 -28.84
N GLU A 59 -54.65 99.17 -30.05
CA GLU A 59 -53.85 98.02 -30.50
C GLU A 59 -52.57 97.86 -29.68
N THR A 60 -51.93 98.96 -29.30
CA THR A 60 -50.77 98.91 -28.39
C THR A 60 -51.15 98.41 -26.99
N LEU A 61 -52.31 98.82 -26.46
CA LEU A 61 -52.80 98.34 -25.16
C LEU A 61 -53.03 96.82 -25.16
N LEU A 62 -53.63 96.27 -26.21
CA LEU A 62 -53.94 94.85 -26.31
C LEU A 62 -52.68 94.00 -26.44
N LYS A 63 -51.73 94.41 -27.30
CA LYS A 63 -50.40 93.77 -27.39
C LYS A 63 -49.64 93.84 -26.07
N ASN A 64 -49.73 94.95 -25.34
CA ASN A 64 -49.09 95.08 -24.03
C ASN A 64 -49.73 94.16 -22.98
N ALA A 65 -51.05 93.94 -23.03
CA ALA A 65 -51.74 93.04 -22.12
C ALA A 65 -51.36 91.56 -22.39
N GLU A 66 -51.32 91.14 -23.66
CA GLU A 66 -50.88 89.80 -24.05
C GLU A 66 -49.40 89.54 -23.70
N ALA A 67 -48.54 90.52 -23.94
CA ALA A 67 -47.13 90.44 -23.57
C ALA A 67 -46.96 90.31 -22.05
N LYS A 68 -47.72 91.07 -21.24
CA LYS A 68 -47.71 90.95 -19.78
C LYS A 68 -48.23 89.59 -19.30
N ALA A 69 -49.30 89.07 -19.90
CA ALA A 69 -49.84 87.76 -19.54
C ALA A 69 -48.83 86.64 -19.83
N ARG A 70 -48.20 86.65 -21.01
CA ARG A 70 -47.14 85.68 -21.36
C ARG A 70 -45.94 85.80 -20.43
N ALA A 71 -45.46 87.02 -20.17
CA ALA A 71 -44.36 87.27 -19.25
C ALA A 71 -44.67 86.74 -17.84
N THR A 72 -45.90 86.91 -17.34
CA THR A 72 -46.31 86.41 -16.02
C THR A 72 -46.34 84.88 -15.98
N THR A 73 -46.85 84.23 -17.03
CA THR A 73 -46.87 82.76 -17.12
C THR A 73 -45.45 82.19 -17.20
N GLU A 74 -44.60 82.77 -18.05
CA GLU A 74 -43.19 82.38 -18.18
C GLU A 74 -42.44 82.58 -16.86
N GLU A 75 -42.68 83.68 -16.15
CA GLU A 75 -42.10 83.94 -14.83
C GLU A 75 -42.56 82.90 -13.79
N SER A 76 -43.85 82.53 -13.78
CA SER A 76 -44.40 81.51 -12.88
C SER A 76 -43.84 80.12 -13.17
N GLU A 77 -43.73 79.73 -14.45
CA GLU A 77 -43.11 78.48 -14.86
C GLU A 77 -41.63 78.43 -14.48
N GLN A 78 -40.90 79.53 -14.70
CA GLN A 78 -39.51 79.64 -14.26
C GLN A 78 -39.38 79.57 -12.73
N ALA A 79 -40.28 80.22 -11.99
CA ALA A 79 -40.30 80.16 -10.53
C ALA A 79 -40.58 78.72 -10.03
N SER A 80 -41.52 78.02 -10.65
CA SER A 80 -41.83 76.62 -10.35
C SER A 80 -40.66 75.68 -10.67
N LEU A 81 -40.02 75.86 -11.82
CA LEU A 81 -38.82 75.10 -12.19
C LEU A 81 -37.64 75.37 -11.24
N ARG A 82 -37.44 76.63 -10.81
CA ARG A 82 -36.44 76.99 -9.79
C ARG A 82 -36.76 76.30 -8.47
N ARG A 83 -38.01 76.37 -8.00
CA ARG A 83 -38.46 75.73 -6.76
C ARG A 83 -38.27 74.21 -6.80
N ARG A 84 -38.59 73.57 -7.92
CA ARG A 84 -38.38 72.13 -8.10
C ARG A 84 -36.91 71.75 -8.06
N ARG A 85 -36.04 72.52 -8.74
CA ARG A 85 -34.58 72.33 -8.67
C ARG A 85 -34.02 72.54 -7.27
N GLU A 86 -34.57 73.47 -6.49
CA GLU A 86 -34.20 73.67 -5.09
C GLU A 86 -34.59 72.45 -4.23
N LEU A 87 -35.82 71.94 -4.41
CA LEU A 87 -36.29 70.74 -3.72
C LEU A 87 -35.48 69.50 -4.09
N ASP A 88 -35.18 69.28 -5.37
CA ASP A 88 -34.36 68.15 -5.81
C ASP A 88 -32.95 68.21 -5.20
N LYS A 89 -32.38 69.42 -5.07
CA LYS A 89 -31.09 69.62 -4.38
C LYS A 89 -31.17 69.37 -2.88
N GLU A 90 -32.27 69.76 -2.24
CA GLU A 90 -32.49 69.44 -0.82
C GLU A 90 -32.66 67.94 -0.61
N ASP A 91 -33.41 67.25 -1.48
CA ASP A 91 -33.62 65.80 -1.40
C ASP A 91 -32.32 65.02 -1.64
N GLU A 92 -31.49 65.45 -2.60
CA GLU A 92 -30.16 64.88 -2.82
C GLU A 92 -29.26 65.09 -1.58
N ARG A 93 -29.30 66.28 -0.95
CA ARG A 93 -28.58 66.55 0.30
C ARG A 93 -29.07 65.68 1.45
N MET A 94 -30.39 65.48 1.56
CA MET A 94 -30.98 64.63 2.60
C MET A 94 -30.63 63.16 2.40
N THR A 95 -30.62 62.68 1.16
CA THR A 95 -30.20 61.33 0.81
C THR A 95 -28.73 61.11 1.16
N LYS A 96 -27.84 62.01 0.75
CA LYS A 96 -26.42 61.97 1.13
C LYS A 96 -26.23 61.97 2.65
N ARG A 97 -26.98 62.80 3.37
CA ARG A 97 -26.90 62.84 4.84
C ARG A 97 -27.41 61.55 5.49
N ARG A 98 -28.43 60.89 4.93
CA ARG A 98 -28.87 59.57 5.39
C ARG A 98 -27.80 58.51 5.15
N GLU A 99 -27.23 58.46 3.96
CA GLU A 99 -26.12 57.56 3.63
C GLU A 99 -24.91 57.78 4.55
N GLU A 100 -24.56 59.04 4.84
CA GLU A 100 -23.50 59.36 5.80
C GLU A 100 -23.80 58.86 7.22
N VAL A 101 -25.05 58.98 7.67
CA VAL A 101 -25.49 58.50 8.98
C VAL A 101 -25.49 56.97 9.03
N ASP A 102 -25.95 56.29 7.99
CA ASP A 102 -25.95 54.83 7.92
C ASP A 102 -24.52 54.28 7.88
N ASN A 103 -23.64 54.90 7.09
CA ASN A 103 -22.21 54.57 7.08
C ASN A 103 -21.56 54.81 8.46
N LEU A 104 -21.91 55.89 9.15
CA LEU A 104 -21.42 56.14 10.50
C LEU A 104 -21.92 55.08 11.49
N ARG A 105 -23.18 54.67 11.36
CA ARG A 105 -23.78 53.64 12.19
C ARG A 105 -23.09 52.30 12.01
N GLU A 106 -22.87 51.85 10.77
CA GLU A 106 -22.13 50.62 10.48
C GLU A 106 -20.70 50.67 11.04
N ARG A 107 -20.00 51.79 10.89
CA ARG A 107 -18.66 51.97 11.48
C ARG A 107 -18.69 51.91 13.01
N MET A 108 -19.71 52.47 13.64
CA MET A 108 -19.89 52.43 15.09
C MET A 108 -20.19 51.01 15.58
N GLU A 109 -21.06 50.27 14.90
CA GLU A 109 -21.37 48.87 15.22
C GLU A 109 -20.13 47.97 15.05
N GLN A 110 -19.35 48.15 13.98
CA GLN A 110 -18.07 47.45 13.81
C GLN A 110 -17.06 47.80 14.91
N ARG A 111 -16.98 49.08 15.29
CA ARG A 111 -16.10 49.52 16.38
C ARG A 111 -16.52 48.92 17.72
N GLU A 112 -17.82 48.87 18.01
CA GLU A 112 -18.36 48.25 19.22
C GLU A 112 -18.05 46.75 19.27
N GLN A 113 -18.26 46.01 18.18
CA GLN A 113 -17.89 44.60 18.11
C GLN A 113 -16.39 44.38 18.33
N ASN A 114 -15.55 45.22 17.74
CA ASN A 114 -14.10 45.15 17.94
C ASN A 114 -13.70 45.47 19.38
N LEU A 115 -14.34 46.46 20.02
CA LEU A 115 -14.14 46.78 21.42
C LEU A 115 -14.57 45.63 22.33
N ASN A 116 -15.72 45.01 22.08
CA ASN A 116 -16.20 43.86 22.85
C ASN A 116 -15.27 42.64 22.72
N LYS A 117 -14.79 42.35 21.50
CA LYS A 117 -13.77 41.30 21.28
C LYS A 117 -12.47 41.60 22.02
N ARG A 118 -12.03 42.87 22.01
CA ARG A 118 -10.82 43.29 22.73
C ARG A 118 -11.01 43.18 24.24
N GLN A 119 -12.16 43.60 24.76
CA GLN A 119 -12.48 43.49 26.19
C GLN A 119 -12.48 42.02 26.63
N SER A 120 -13.16 41.13 25.90
CA SER A 120 -13.15 39.70 26.21
C SER A 120 -11.75 39.07 26.19
N ARG A 121 -10.89 39.50 25.25
CA ARG A 121 -9.48 39.10 25.23
C ARG A 121 -8.71 39.62 26.44
N MET A 122 -8.93 40.88 26.82
CA MET A 122 -8.30 41.48 28.00
C MET A 122 -8.76 40.79 29.29
N ASP A 123 -10.05 40.49 29.44
CA ASP A 123 -10.59 39.80 30.61
C ASP A 123 -10.01 38.39 30.74
N LYS A 124 -9.89 37.67 29.60
CA LYS A 124 -9.24 36.35 29.58
C LYS A 124 -7.77 36.44 29.96
N GLN A 125 -7.04 37.39 29.37
CA GLN A 125 -5.63 37.63 29.70
C GLN A 125 -5.46 37.99 31.16
N GLN A 126 -6.33 38.83 31.73
CA GLN A 126 -6.29 39.21 33.13
C GLN A 126 -6.56 38.00 34.05
N GLY A 127 -7.53 37.15 33.70
CA GLY A 127 -7.79 35.91 34.45
C GLY A 127 -6.62 34.92 34.38
N ASP A 128 -5.99 34.77 33.22
CA ASP A 128 -4.80 33.93 33.05
C ASP A 128 -3.60 34.51 33.83
N LEU A 129 -3.44 35.85 33.84
CA LEU A 129 -2.38 36.54 34.56
C LEU A 129 -2.55 36.38 36.07
N GLN A 130 -3.78 36.50 36.58
CA GLN A 130 -4.08 36.32 38.00
C GLN A 130 -3.81 34.88 38.45
N LYS A 131 -4.21 33.88 37.65
CA LYS A 131 -3.85 32.47 37.92
C LYS A 131 -2.35 32.25 37.92
N LEU A 132 -1.64 32.87 36.97
CA LEU A 132 -0.19 32.77 36.89
C LEU A 132 0.48 33.46 38.09
N GLU A 133 -0.04 34.59 38.56
CA GLU A 133 0.42 35.25 39.79
C GLU A 133 0.19 34.38 41.01
N GLU A 134 -1.00 33.80 41.18
CA GLU A 134 -1.30 32.87 42.28
C GLU A 134 -0.35 31.66 42.25
N GLN A 135 -0.11 31.08 41.08
CA GLN A 135 0.85 29.99 40.89
C GLN A 135 2.28 30.46 41.23
N ARG A 136 2.70 31.64 40.77
CA ARG A 136 4.02 32.18 41.09
C ARG A 136 4.19 32.47 42.56
N THR A 137 3.18 33.01 43.24
CA THR A 137 3.23 33.27 44.67
C THR A 137 3.32 31.96 45.45
N ALA A 138 2.52 30.95 45.10
CA ALA A 138 2.61 29.62 45.70
C ALA A 138 3.98 28.99 45.47
N GLU A 139 4.52 29.11 44.27
CA GLU A 139 5.84 28.57 43.91
C GLU A 139 6.98 29.34 44.58
N LEU A 140 6.87 30.67 44.71
CA LEU A 140 7.83 31.50 45.46
C LEU A 140 7.79 31.20 46.95
N GLN A 141 6.61 30.95 47.53
CA GLN A 141 6.48 30.50 48.92
C GLN A 141 7.13 29.13 49.11
N ARG A 142 6.95 28.21 48.15
CA ARG A 142 7.59 26.91 48.12
C ARG A 142 9.12 27.06 48.05
N ILE A 143 9.63 27.81 47.07
CA ILE A 143 11.06 28.06 46.87
C ILE A 143 11.68 28.78 48.07
N ALA A 144 10.99 29.77 48.67
CA ALA A 144 11.48 30.50 49.84
C ALA A 144 11.55 29.64 51.11
N GLN A 145 10.82 28.53 51.16
CA GLN A 145 10.88 27.53 52.23
C GLN A 145 11.87 26.40 51.95
N MET A 146 12.39 26.28 50.72
CA MET A 146 13.34 25.23 50.37
C MET A 146 14.77 25.61 50.77
N THR A 147 15.47 24.64 51.31
CA THR A 147 16.92 24.69 51.49
C THR A 147 17.63 24.42 50.16
N THR A 148 18.90 24.83 50.04
CA THR A 148 19.74 24.58 48.85
C THR A 148 19.83 23.09 48.49
N ASP A 149 19.84 22.21 49.49
CA ASP A 149 19.89 20.76 49.27
C ASP A 149 18.56 20.20 48.74
N GLU A 150 17.41 20.73 49.20
CA GLU A 150 16.10 20.35 48.69
C GLU A 150 15.90 20.80 47.24
N ALA A 151 16.31 22.03 46.90
CA ALA A 151 16.23 22.55 45.54
C ALA A 151 17.09 21.72 44.57
N LYS A 152 18.30 21.33 45.00
CA LYS A 152 19.18 20.45 44.22
C LYS A 152 18.56 19.06 44.01
N LYS A 153 17.90 18.50 45.04
CA LYS A 153 17.26 17.19 44.97
C LYS A 153 16.09 17.17 43.98
N GLU A 154 15.31 18.25 43.96
CA GLU A 154 14.18 18.36 43.05
C GLU A 154 14.60 18.60 41.59
N LEU A 155 15.63 19.42 41.37
CA LEU A 155 16.24 19.59 40.05
C LEU A 155 16.78 18.26 39.51
N LEU A 156 17.50 17.50 40.36
CA LEU A 156 18.01 16.18 39.99
C LEU A 156 16.86 15.21 39.67
N ALA A 157 15.77 15.23 40.44
CA ALA A 157 14.60 14.40 40.17
C ALA A 157 13.86 14.77 38.88
N ALA A 158 13.83 16.05 38.50
CA ALA A 158 13.27 16.51 37.23
C ALA A 158 14.13 16.07 36.04
N VAL A 159 15.45 16.28 36.13
CA VAL A 159 16.42 15.84 35.11
C VAL A 159 16.40 14.32 34.96
N GLU A 160 16.29 13.58 36.06
CA GLU A 160 16.15 12.12 36.03
C GLU A 160 14.87 11.68 35.28
N ARG A 161 13.75 12.37 35.51
CA ARG A 161 12.47 12.06 34.87
C ARG A 161 12.50 12.26 33.36
N ASP A 162 13.08 13.36 32.89
CA ASP A 162 13.23 13.65 31.46
C ASP A 162 14.24 12.68 30.81
N SER A 163 15.37 12.44 31.48
CA SER A 163 16.42 11.55 30.97
C SER A 163 15.96 10.10 30.85
N ARG A 164 15.03 9.62 31.68
CA ARG A 164 14.50 8.24 31.60
C ARG A 164 13.81 7.94 30.28
N SER A 165 13.09 8.90 29.68
CA SER A 165 12.45 8.72 28.38
C SER A 165 13.47 8.60 27.25
N ASP A 166 14.49 9.46 27.27
CA ASP A 166 15.55 9.47 26.27
C ASP A 166 16.44 8.24 26.39
N MET A 167 16.77 7.82 27.62
CA MET A 167 17.45 6.57 27.88
C MET A 167 16.65 5.37 27.38
N ALA A 168 15.34 5.30 27.64
CA ALA A 168 14.51 4.20 27.15
C ALA A 168 14.44 4.15 25.61
N ARG A 169 14.47 5.31 24.94
CA ARG A 169 14.55 5.40 23.48
C ARG A 169 15.90 4.92 22.98
N MET A 170 16.99 5.36 23.59
CA MET A 170 18.35 4.96 23.25
C MET A 170 18.57 3.45 23.48
N ILE A 171 18.09 2.89 24.59
CA ILE A 171 18.15 1.45 24.87
C ILE A 171 17.43 0.66 23.77
N ARG A 172 16.19 1.04 23.41
CA ARG A 172 15.46 0.36 22.33
C ARG A 172 16.16 0.46 20.98
N GLN A 173 16.77 1.60 20.68
CA GLN A 173 17.53 1.78 19.45
C GLN A 173 18.77 0.88 19.44
N VAL A 174 19.55 0.87 20.51
CA VAL A 174 20.74 0.00 20.64
C VAL A 174 20.35 -1.48 20.59
N GLU A 175 19.25 -1.89 21.22
CA GLU A 175 18.74 -3.26 21.14
C GLU A 175 18.31 -3.63 19.71
N ALA A 176 17.70 -2.70 18.97
CA ALA A 176 17.31 -2.93 17.58
C ALA A 176 18.54 -3.07 16.67
N GLU A 177 19.51 -2.17 16.80
CA GLU A 177 20.78 -2.23 16.07
C GLU A 177 21.56 -3.52 16.39
N ALA A 178 21.62 -3.91 17.67
CA ALA A 178 22.25 -5.16 18.08
C ALA A 178 21.55 -6.41 17.50
N ARG A 179 20.21 -6.38 17.39
CA ARG A 179 19.45 -7.47 16.76
C ARG A 179 19.70 -7.54 15.25
N GLU A 180 19.74 -6.40 14.57
CA GLU A 180 20.01 -6.35 13.13
C GLU A 180 21.42 -6.86 12.81
N GLU A 181 22.42 -6.43 13.59
CA GLU A 181 23.80 -6.91 13.46
C GLU A 181 23.91 -8.42 13.77
N ALA A 182 23.21 -8.89 14.79
CA ALA A 182 23.17 -10.31 15.12
C ALA A 182 22.54 -11.16 14.00
N ASP A 183 21.47 -10.67 13.36
CA ASP A 183 20.80 -11.34 12.25
C ASP A 183 21.71 -11.42 11.01
N ASN A 184 22.42 -10.34 10.69
CA ASN A 184 23.43 -10.34 9.62
C ASN A 184 24.55 -11.34 9.90
N ARG A 185 25.09 -11.33 11.12
CA ARG A 185 26.16 -12.25 11.51
C ARG A 185 25.71 -13.71 11.55
N ALA A 186 24.47 -13.98 11.95
CA ALA A 186 23.88 -15.32 11.89
C ALA A 186 23.75 -15.82 10.44
N ARG A 187 23.31 -14.96 9.51
CA ARG A 187 23.27 -15.28 8.07
C ARG A 187 24.67 -15.62 7.55
N ASP A 188 25.69 -14.86 7.93
CA ASP A 188 27.08 -15.12 7.51
C ASP A 188 27.59 -16.48 8.01
N VAL A 189 27.33 -16.82 9.28
CA VAL A 189 27.71 -18.12 9.86
C VAL A 189 27.01 -19.27 9.12
N ILE A 190 25.71 -19.15 8.86
CA ILE A 190 24.94 -20.15 8.11
C ILE A 190 25.46 -20.28 6.67
N ALA A 191 25.68 -19.15 5.99
CA ALA A 191 26.18 -19.13 4.61
C ALA A 191 27.56 -19.79 4.50
N LEU A 192 28.46 -19.50 5.45
CA LEU A 192 29.78 -20.11 5.52
C LEU A 192 29.70 -21.62 5.76
N ALA A 193 28.84 -22.06 6.67
CA ALA A 193 28.63 -23.48 6.95
C ALA A 193 28.08 -24.24 5.72
N VAL A 194 27.11 -23.64 5.01
CA VAL A 194 26.54 -24.20 3.78
C VAL A 194 27.58 -24.24 2.65
N GLN A 195 28.34 -23.16 2.45
CA GLN A 195 29.34 -23.08 1.38
C GLN A 195 30.43 -24.13 1.53
N ARG A 196 30.88 -24.43 2.76
CA ARG A 196 31.91 -25.43 3.04
C ARG A 196 31.44 -26.87 2.82
N LEU A 197 30.12 -27.11 2.82
CA LEU A 197 29.52 -28.44 2.76
C LEU A 197 28.96 -28.78 1.37
N ALA A 198 29.40 -28.10 0.30
CA ALA A 198 28.97 -28.38 -1.06
C ALA A 198 29.41 -29.79 -1.51
N SER A 199 28.64 -30.81 -1.14
CA SER A 199 28.81 -32.20 -1.54
C SER A 199 27.60 -32.64 -2.38
N GLU A 200 27.88 -33.30 -3.49
CA GLU A 200 26.87 -33.91 -4.36
C GLU A 200 26.41 -35.23 -3.75
N HIS A 201 25.15 -35.32 -3.29
CA HIS A 201 24.56 -36.59 -2.87
C HIS A 201 23.32 -36.92 -3.69
N VAL A 202 23.26 -38.17 -4.13
CA VAL A 202 22.16 -38.74 -4.91
C VAL A 202 21.11 -39.27 -3.94
N SER A 203 19.85 -38.88 -4.14
CA SER A 203 18.71 -39.42 -3.39
C SER A 203 18.51 -40.89 -3.73
N GLU A 204 18.50 -41.76 -2.71
CA GLU A 204 18.29 -43.20 -2.88
C GLU A 204 16.79 -43.52 -2.87
N ILE A 205 16.37 -44.46 -3.74
CA ILE A 205 14.98 -44.92 -3.85
C ILE A 205 14.73 -45.97 -2.77
N SER A 206 13.57 -45.88 -2.09
CA SER A 206 13.16 -46.78 -0.99
C SER A 206 12.85 -48.22 -1.39
N VAL A 207 13.00 -48.55 -2.67
CA VAL A 207 12.69 -49.87 -3.23
C VAL A 207 13.98 -50.52 -3.69
N SER A 208 14.23 -51.75 -3.21
CA SER A 208 15.36 -52.54 -3.65
C SER A 208 14.91 -53.44 -4.80
N VAL A 209 15.26 -53.03 -6.01
CA VAL A 209 15.08 -53.82 -7.23
C VAL A 209 16.34 -54.65 -7.45
N VAL A 210 16.17 -55.98 -7.58
CA VAL A 210 17.25 -56.88 -7.94
C VAL A 210 17.11 -57.27 -9.40
N PRO A 211 18.05 -56.88 -10.29
CA PRO A 211 18.01 -57.29 -11.68
C PRO A 211 18.35 -58.78 -11.78
N LEU A 212 17.63 -59.49 -12.65
CA LEU A 212 17.82 -60.90 -12.95
C LEU A 212 18.37 -61.08 -14.36
N PRO A 213 19.23 -62.07 -14.61
CA PRO A 213 19.82 -62.31 -15.93
C PRO A 213 18.83 -62.89 -16.95
N SER A 214 17.70 -63.44 -16.51
CA SER A 214 16.63 -63.95 -17.37
C SER A 214 15.34 -64.23 -16.60
N ASP A 215 14.21 -64.27 -17.30
CA ASP A 215 12.93 -64.72 -16.73
C ASP A 215 12.94 -66.20 -16.31
N GLU A 216 13.83 -67.01 -16.87
CA GLU A 216 14.06 -68.39 -16.41
C GLU A 216 14.60 -68.39 -14.96
N MET A 217 15.49 -67.44 -14.63
CA MET A 217 16.00 -67.26 -13.27
C MET A 217 14.88 -66.80 -12.34
N LYS A 218 13.98 -65.91 -12.80
CA LYS A 218 12.77 -65.50 -12.07
C LYS A 218 11.90 -66.72 -11.73
N GLY A 219 11.70 -67.63 -12.67
CA GLY A 219 10.99 -68.90 -12.44
C GLY A 219 11.66 -69.82 -11.41
N ARG A 220 13.00 -69.89 -11.37
CA ARG A 220 13.75 -70.68 -10.37
C ARG A 220 13.68 -70.06 -8.96
N ILE A 221 13.67 -68.73 -8.86
CA ILE A 221 13.49 -67.99 -7.60
C ILE A 221 12.11 -68.27 -7.00
N ILE A 222 11.05 -68.27 -7.82
CA ILE A 222 9.70 -68.65 -7.38
C ILE A 222 9.68 -70.12 -6.95
N GLY A 223 10.23 -71.00 -7.80
CA GLY A 223 10.23 -72.45 -7.60
C GLY A 223 8.84 -73.08 -7.82
N ARG A 224 8.79 -74.41 -7.83
CA ARG A 224 7.52 -75.15 -8.05
C ARG A 224 6.53 -74.81 -6.93
N ALA A 225 5.35 -74.31 -7.31
CA ALA A 225 4.30 -73.85 -6.39
C ALA A 225 4.75 -72.78 -5.37
N GLY A 226 5.75 -71.95 -5.71
CA GLY A 226 6.23 -70.88 -4.82
C GLY A 226 7.07 -71.38 -3.63
N ARG A 227 7.57 -72.63 -3.67
CA ARG A 227 8.32 -73.22 -2.55
C ARG A 227 9.60 -72.44 -2.21
N ASN A 228 10.31 -71.97 -3.22
CA ASN A 228 11.60 -71.31 -3.02
C ASN A 228 11.42 -69.88 -2.51
N ILE A 229 10.49 -69.13 -3.10
CA ILE A 229 10.16 -67.78 -2.65
C ILE A 229 9.64 -67.78 -1.22
N ARG A 230 8.75 -68.71 -0.85
CA ARG A 230 8.29 -68.84 0.55
C ARG A 230 9.42 -69.18 1.51
N ALA A 231 10.32 -70.09 1.13
CA ALA A 231 11.48 -70.41 1.97
C ALA A 231 12.39 -69.18 2.16
N PHE A 232 12.54 -68.36 1.12
CA PHE A 232 13.30 -67.12 1.18
C PHE A 232 12.60 -66.06 2.05
N GLU A 233 11.30 -65.85 1.90
CA GLU A 233 10.49 -64.94 2.71
C GLU A 233 10.52 -65.34 4.20
N ILE A 234 10.42 -66.64 4.52
CA ILE A 234 10.53 -67.14 5.89
C ILE A 234 11.94 -66.93 6.46
N ALA A 235 12.99 -67.21 5.67
CA ALA A 235 14.37 -67.10 6.14
C ALA A 235 14.82 -65.64 6.37
N THR A 236 14.31 -64.70 5.56
CA THR A 236 14.69 -63.28 5.58
C THR A 236 13.70 -62.40 6.34
N GLY A 237 12.44 -62.82 6.47
CA GLY A 237 11.35 -62.03 7.04
C GLY A 237 10.98 -60.82 6.19
N VAL A 238 11.10 -60.92 4.86
CA VAL A 238 10.71 -59.89 3.88
C VAL A 238 9.64 -60.43 2.94
N ASP A 239 8.93 -59.54 2.26
CA ASP A 239 7.99 -59.89 1.20
C ASP A 239 8.66 -59.72 -0.17
N VAL A 240 8.61 -60.75 -1.00
CA VAL A 240 9.20 -60.71 -2.34
C VAL A 240 8.10 -60.53 -3.37
N VAL A 241 8.03 -59.33 -3.95
CA VAL A 241 7.01 -58.98 -4.94
C VAL A 241 7.52 -59.35 -6.33
N VAL A 242 6.80 -60.27 -6.96
CA VAL A 242 7.02 -60.69 -8.34
C VAL A 242 5.89 -60.08 -9.17
N ASP A 243 6.19 -59.00 -9.87
CA ASP A 243 5.25 -58.30 -10.76
C ASP A 243 5.50 -58.67 -12.23
N ASP A 244 4.74 -58.05 -13.14
CA ASP A 244 4.89 -58.23 -14.60
C ASP A 244 6.16 -57.55 -15.16
N THR A 245 7.00 -56.94 -14.31
CA THR A 245 8.24 -56.31 -14.76
C THR A 245 9.23 -57.41 -15.19
N PRO A 246 9.66 -57.44 -16.47
CA PRO A 246 10.59 -58.46 -16.95
C PRO A 246 11.94 -58.37 -16.22
N GLU A 247 12.61 -59.52 -16.06
CA GLU A 247 14.01 -59.59 -15.62
C GLU A 247 14.31 -58.89 -14.28
N SER A 248 13.32 -58.74 -13.40
CA SER A 248 13.54 -58.14 -12.07
C SER A 248 12.57 -58.68 -11.02
N VAL A 249 13.00 -58.56 -9.77
CA VAL A 249 12.20 -58.88 -8.57
C VAL A 249 12.36 -57.75 -7.56
N THR A 250 11.24 -57.37 -6.94
CA THR A 250 11.19 -56.28 -5.97
C THR A 250 11.13 -56.83 -4.55
N ILE A 251 12.01 -56.35 -3.67
CA ILE A 251 12.02 -56.73 -2.25
C ILE A 251 11.34 -55.64 -1.44
N SER A 252 10.29 -56.01 -0.71
CA SER A 252 9.55 -55.13 0.20
C SER A 252 9.78 -55.56 1.65
N SER A 253 10.13 -54.60 2.51
CA SER A 253 10.29 -54.81 3.95
C SER A 253 10.27 -53.47 4.65
N PHE A 254 9.62 -53.39 5.82
CA PHE A 254 9.68 -52.21 6.69
C PHE A 254 11.03 -52.06 7.40
N ASP A 255 11.69 -53.17 7.69
CA ASP A 255 13.04 -53.19 8.26
C ASP A 255 14.08 -53.04 7.13
N PRO A 256 14.85 -51.94 7.10
CA PRO A 256 15.86 -51.71 6.06
C PRO A 256 17.02 -52.70 6.10
N VAL A 257 17.38 -53.20 7.29
CA VAL A 257 18.48 -54.16 7.45
C VAL A 257 18.08 -55.51 6.86
N ARG A 258 16.86 -55.99 7.15
CA ARG A 258 16.34 -57.22 6.53
C ARG A 258 16.26 -57.09 5.01
N ARG A 259 15.85 -55.92 4.51
CA ARG A 259 15.79 -55.64 3.07
C ARG A 259 17.16 -55.77 2.40
N GLU A 260 18.21 -55.23 3.02
CA GLU A 260 19.57 -55.33 2.50
C GLU A 260 20.12 -56.77 2.58
N VAL A 261 19.86 -57.48 3.69
CA VAL A 261 20.23 -58.90 3.83
C VAL A 261 19.59 -59.72 2.71
N ALA A 262 18.29 -59.52 2.46
CA ALA A 262 17.57 -60.19 1.39
C ALA A 262 18.14 -59.82 0.01
N LYS A 263 18.42 -58.54 -0.25
CA LYS A 263 19.01 -58.08 -1.51
C LYS A 263 20.35 -58.75 -1.80
N ARG A 264 21.25 -58.81 -0.81
CA ARG A 264 22.56 -59.47 -0.95
C ARG A 264 22.42 -60.98 -1.11
N ALA A 265 21.57 -61.62 -0.32
CA ALA A 265 21.32 -63.05 -0.39
C ALA A 265 20.75 -63.44 -1.77
N LEU A 266 19.78 -62.66 -2.29
CA LEU A 266 19.19 -62.90 -3.60
C LEU A 266 20.20 -62.70 -4.73
N ALA A 267 21.03 -61.65 -4.67
CA ALA A 267 22.10 -61.43 -5.65
C ALA A 267 23.10 -62.60 -5.67
N LYS A 268 23.49 -63.14 -4.50
CA LYS A 268 24.35 -64.33 -4.41
C LYS A 268 23.67 -65.58 -4.95
N LEU A 269 22.39 -65.80 -4.64
CA LEU A 269 21.60 -66.92 -5.15
C LEU A 269 21.51 -66.90 -6.68
N VAL A 270 21.38 -65.72 -7.28
CA VAL A 270 21.36 -65.54 -8.74
C VAL A 270 22.69 -65.93 -9.37
N VAL A 271 23.82 -65.53 -8.76
CA VAL A 271 25.17 -65.88 -9.22
C VAL A 271 25.46 -67.37 -9.04
N ASP A 272 25.06 -67.97 -7.92
CA ASP A 272 25.23 -69.40 -7.63
C ASP A 272 24.35 -70.29 -8.52
N GLY A 273 23.17 -69.79 -8.92
CA GLY A 273 22.24 -70.47 -9.83
C GLY A 273 21.53 -71.70 -9.23
N ARG A 274 21.86 -72.08 -7.99
CA ARG A 274 21.25 -73.20 -7.23
C ARG A 274 20.28 -72.66 -6.19
N ILE A 275 18.99 -72.74 -6.49
CA ILE A 275 17.94 -72.18 -5.64
C ILE A 275 17.10 -73.31 -5.04
N HIS A 276 17.42 -73.69 -3.80
CA HIS A 276 16.65 -74.64 -2.99
C HIS A 276 16.67 -74.25 -1.51
N PRO A 277 15.69 -74.67 -0.68
CA PRO A 277 15.51 -74.15 0.68
C PRO A 277 16.77 -74.16 1.57
N ALA A 278 17.48 -75.29 1.65
CA ALA A 278 18.70 -75.39 2.48
C ALA A 278 19.81 -74.41 2.04
N ARG A 279 19.91 -74.10 0.75
CA ARG A 279 20.92 -73.16 0.23
C ARG A 279 20.49 -71.71 0.47
N ILE A 280 19.20 -71.44 0.36
CA ILE A 280 18.61 -70.15 0.70
C ILE A 280 18.91 -69.81 2.17
N GLU A 281 18.61 -70.74 3.09
CA GLU A 281 18.88 -70.54 4.52
C GLU A 281 20.36 -70.27 4.79
N GLN A 282 21.26 -71.06 4.19
CA GLN A 282 22.71 -70.88 4.32
C GLN A 282 23.16 -69.49 3.85
N LEU A 283 22.80 -69.10 2.62
CA LEU A 283 23.24 -67.83 2.03
C LEU A 283 22.63 -66.61 2.73
N VAL A 284 21.41 -66.74 3.26
CA VAL A 284 20.79 -65.71 4.09
C VAL A 284 21.59 -65.51 5.37
N GLU A 285 22.01 -66.60 6.04
CA GLU A 285 22.82 -66.50 7.26
C GLU A 285 24.20 -65.88 6.99
N ASP A 286 24.88 -66.30 5.92
CA ASP A 286 26.15 -65.70 5.48
C ASP A 286 25.98 -64.20 5.18
N SER A 287 24.89 -63.82 4.51
CA SER A 287 24.57 -62.42 4.21
C SER A 287 24.20 -61.60 5.45
N LYS A 288 23.61 -62.19 6.50
CA LYS A 288 23.39 -61.49 7.77
C LYS A 288 24.72 -61.09 8.40
N VAL A 289 25.66 -62.03 8.51
CA VAL A 289 26.99 -61.76 9.11
C VAL A 289 27.73 -60.67 8.34
N GLU A 290 27.67 -60.66 7.02
CA GLU A 290 28.29 -59.61 6.20
C GLU A 290 27.64 -58.24 6.38
N VAL A 291 26.31 -58.18 6.49
CA VAL A 291 25.61 -56.92 6.75
C VAL A 291 25.91 -56.42 8.15
N GLU A 292 25.97 -57.28 9.17
CA GLU A 292 26.36 -56.90 10.53
C GLU A 292 27.78 -56.35 10.61
N ASN A 293 28.74 -56.97 9.92
CA ASN A 293 30.10 -56.45 9.81
C ASN A 293 30.12 -55.09 9.13
N SER A 294 29.38 -54.94 8.02
CA SER A 294 29.26 -53.66 7.31
C SER A 294 28.63 -52.56 8.18
N ILE A 295 27.62 -52.89 9.00
CA ILE A 295 27.02 -51.97 9.97
C ILE A 295 28.10 -51.47 10.93
N ARG A 296 28.88 -52.37 11.53
CA ARG A 296 29.90 -52.01 12.51
C ARG A 296 30.98 -51.11 11.90
N GLU A 297 31.52 -51.50 10.75
CA GLU A 297 32.55 -50.74 10.03
C GLU A 297 32.07 -49.33 9.66
N GLU A 298 30.82 -49.19 9.22
CA GLU A 298 30.27 -47.89 8.82
C GLU A 298 29.91 -46.99 10.01
N GLY A 299 29.54 -47.58 11.14
CA GLY A 299 29.41 -46.86 12.41
C GLY A 299 30.75 -46.32 12.89
N GLU A 300 31.80 -47.15 12.85
CA GLU A 300 33.16 -46.76 13.24
C GLU A 300 33.70 -45.67 12.29
N ARG A 301 33.49 -45.81 10.98
CA ARG A 301 33.85 -44.81 9.98
C ARG A 301 33.18 -43.47 10.25
N ALA A 302 31.87 -43.46 10.49
CA ALA A 302 31.13 -42.23 10.77
C ALA A 302 31.61 -41.54 12.05
N ALA A 303 31.84 -42.29 13.12
CA ALA A 303 32.38 -41.75 14.36
C ALA A 303 33.79 -41.14 14.14
N TYR A 304 34.64 -41.82 13.37
CA TYR A 304 35.97 -41.32 13.03
C TYR A 304 35.94 -40.06 12.16
N GLU A 305 35.14 -40.06 11.09
CA GLU A 305 35.01 -38.95 10.13
C GLU A 305 34.42 -37.69 10.78
N ALA A 306 33.42 -37.86 11.65
CA ALA A 306 32.88 -36.76 12.48
C ALA A 306 33.92 -36.22 13.48
N GLY A 307 34.95 -37.01 13.81
CA GLY A 307 35.98 -36.68 14.79
C GLY A 307 35.54 -36.94 16.24
N ILE A 308 34.73 -37.99 16.46
CA ILE A 308 34.11 -38.34 17.75
C ILE A 308 34.46 -39.78 18.12
N PRO A 309 35.73 -40.06 18.47
CA PRO A 309 36.13 -41.38 18.89
C PRO A 309 35.57 -41.73 20.28
N GLY A 310 35.49 -43.02 20.61
CA GLY A 310 35.15 -43.48 21.96
C GLY A 310 33.66 -43.65 22.26
N LEU A 311 32.80 -43.69 21.24
CA LEU A 311 31.40 -44.07 21.41
C LEU A 311 31.29 -45.55 21.82
N HIS A 312 30.28 -45.87 22.62
CA HIS A 312 30.01 -47.25 23.05
C HIS A 312 29.71 -48.15 21.83
N PRO A 313 30.15 -49.42 21.80
CA PRO A 313 29.93 -50.32 20.65
C PRO A 313 28.46 -50.44 20.19
N GLU A 314 27.52 -50.40 21.14
CA GLU A 314 26.08 -50.42 20.82
C GLU A 314 25.60 -49.14 20.11
N ILE A 315 26.18 -47.97 20.44
CA ILE A 315 25.89 -46.71 19.74
C ILE A 315 26.47 -46.77 18.33
N ILE A 316 27.70 -47.28 18.18
CA ILE A 316 28.35 -47.48 16.89
C ILE A 316 27.50 -48.41 16.00
N LYS A 317 26.97 -49.50 16.56
CA LYS A 317 26.08 -50.42 15.85
C LYS A 317 24.82 -49.73 15.35
N LEU A 318 24.16 -48.92 16.18
CA LEU A 318 22.97 -48.17 15.76
C LEU A 318 23.29 -47.10 14.70
N LEU A 319 24.40 -46.37 14.87
CA LEU A 319 24.87 -45.39 13.89
C LEU A 319 25.07 -46.06 12.52
N GLY A 320 25.72 -47.22 12.48
CA GLY A 320 25.90 -48.02 11.27
C GLY A 320 24.58 -48.50 10.64
N ARG A 321 23.57 -48.85 11.45
CA ARG A 321 22.24 -49.25 10.94
C ARG A 321 21.57 -48.14 10.15
N LEU A 322 21.83 -46.87 10.46
CA LEU A 322 21.28 -45.73 9.72
C LEU A 322 21.70 -45.74 8.23
N LYS A 323 22.79 -46.45 7.87
CA LYS A 323 23.26 -46.54 6.47
C LYS A 323 22.21 -47.16 5.55
N PHE A 324 21.41 -48.08 6.08
CA PHE A 324 20.36 -48.74 5.30
C PHE A 324 19.01 -48.04 5.43
N ARG A 325 18.90 -47.03 6.29
CA ARG A 325 17.66 -46.29 6.53
C ARG A 325 17.63 -45.03 5.68
N THR A 326 16.52 -44.86 4.98
CA THR A 326 16.21 -43.65 4.22
C THR A 326 15.00 -42.98 4.84
N SER A 327 15.02 -41.66 5.00
CA SER A 327 13.85 -40.85 5.37
C SER A 327 13.67 -39.75 4.35
N TYR A 328 12.44 -39.57 3.84
CA TYR A 328 12.13 -38.55 2.82
C TYR A 328 13.04 -38.54 1.57
N GLY A 329 13.63 -39.69 1.22
CA GLY A 329 14.55 -39.84 0.07
C GLY A 329 16.02 -39.53 0.37
N GLN A 330 16.35 -39.20 1.62
CA GLN A 330 17.73 -38.98 2.09
C GLN A 330 18.21 -40.16 2.94
N ASN A 331 19.47 -40.57 2.73
CA ASN A 331 20.11 -41.58 3.56
C ASN A 331 20.41 -41.01 4.97
N GLN A 332 19.94 -41.69 6.01
CA GLN A 332 20.02 -41.18 7.39
C GLN A 332 21.44 -41.16 7.96
N HIS A 333 22.32 -42.08 7.53
CA HIS A 333 23.71 -42.09 7.97
C HIS A 333 24.49 -40.91 7.41
N ALA A 334 24.33 -40.66 6.10
CA ALA A 334 24.92 -39.49 5.45
C ALA A 334 24.40 -38.18 6.07
N HIS A 335 23.09 -38.09 6.29
CA HIS A 335 22.46 -36.95 6.97
C HIS A 335 23.02 -36.71 8.38
N SER A 336 23.22 -37.78 9.17
CA SER A 336 23.74 -37.67 10.54
C SER A 336 25.20 -37.19 10.55
N LEU A 337 26.03 -37.74 9.66
CA LEU A 337 27.41 -37.28 9.46
C LEU A 337 27.41 -35.79 9.12
N GLU A 338 26.67 -35.43 8.10
CA GLU A 338 26.59 -34.08 7.61
C GLU A 338 26.11 -33.06 8.65
N THR A 339 25.06 -33.41 9.40
CA THR A 339 24.55 -32.61 10.51
C THR A 339 25.63 -32.40 11.57
N SER A 340 26.44 -33.42 11.87
CA SER A 340 27.62 -33.28 12.73
C SER A 340 28.65 -32.29 12.18
N HIS A 341 28.97 -32.35 10.89
CA HIS A 341 29.90 -31.41 10.26
C HIS A 341 29.39 -29.96 10.32
N ILE A 342 28.11 -29.73 9.99
CA ILE A 342 27.48 -28.40 10.07
C ILE A 342 27.47 -27.90 11.51
N ALA A 343 27.02 -28.72 12.45
CA ALA A 343 26.96 -28.36 13.87
C ALA A 343 28.35 -27.98 14.41
N GLY A 344 29.39 -28.72 14.02
CA GLY A 344 30.77 -28.39 14.38
C GLY A 344 31.26 -27.06 13.82
N MET A 345 30.89 -26.72 12.58
CA MET A 345 31.24 -25.43 11.98
C MET A 345 30.52 -24.27 12.65
N ILE A 346 29.21 -24.40 12.88
CA ILE A 346 28.41 -23.38 13.58
C ILE A 346 28.94 -23.18 15.00
N ALA A 347 29.21 -24.27 15.74
CA ALA A 347 29.75 -24.19 17.09
C ALA A 347 31.10 -23.46 17.16
N ALA A 348 31.99 -23.68 16.18
CA ALA A 348 33.28 -23.01 16.12
C ALA A 348 33.13 -21.49 15.93
N GLU A 349 32.19 -21.05 15.09
CA GLU A 349 31.93 -19.62 14.87
C GLU A 349 31.21 -18.95 16.05
N LEU A 350 30.33 -19.68 16.74
CA LEU A 350 29.59 -19.17 17.91
C LEU A 350 30.38 -19.28 19.23
N GLY A 351 31.54 -19.94 19.24
CA GLY A 351 32.34 -20.18 20.45
C GLY A 351 31.75 -21.22 21.41
N ALA A 352 30.86 -22.09 20.91
CA ALA A 352 30.29 -23.22 21.66
C ALA A 352 31.23 -24.44 21.65
N ASP A 353 30.89 -25.49 22.40
CA ASP A 353 31.69 -26.71 22.43
C ASP A 353 31.50 -27.53 21.13
N VAL A 354 32.52 -27.46 20.27
CA VAL A 354 32.53 -28.14 18.95
C VAL A 354 32.37 -29.65 19.09
N GLN A 355 32.93 -30.28 20.12
CA GLN A 355 32.87 -31.74 20.28
C GLN A 355 31.46 -32.17 20.69
N ILE A 356 30.83 -31.43 21.59
CA ILE A 356 29.45 -31.69 22.01
C ILE A 356 28.47 -31.45 20.83
N ALA A 357 28.63 -30.35 20.08
CA ALA A 357 27.78 -30.04 18.94
C ALA A 357 27.88 -31.09 17.83
N LYS A 358 29.11 -31.53 17.49
CA LYS A 358 29.34 -32.63 16.54
C LYS A 358 28.69 -33.93 17.02
N ALA A 359 28.83 -34.26 18.30
CA ALA A 359 28.29 -35.51 18.84
C ALA A 359 26.77 -35.49 18.90
N GLY A 360 26.18 -34.35 19.28
CA GLY A 360 24.75 -34.12 19.18
C GLY A 360 24.27 -34.27 17.73
N GLY A 361 24.94 -33.63 16.76
CA GLY A 361 24.59 -33.72 15.35
C GLY A 361 24.70 -35.13 14.77
N LEU A 362 25.71 -35.90 15.18
CA LEU A 362 25.89 -37.29 14.71
C LEU A 362 24.84 -38.24 15.28
N LEU A 363 24.34 -37.96 16.49
CA LEU A 363 23.48 -38.88 17.23
C LEU A 363 22.01 -38.43 17.31
N HIS A 364 21.67 -37.22 16.84
CA HIS A 364 20.33 -36.63 16.99
C HIS A 364 19.21 -37.58 16.51
N ASP A 365 19.46 -38.28 15.41
CA ASP A 365 18.53 -39.18 14.75
C ASP A 365 18.77 -40.67 15.05
N ILE A 366 19.62 -41.01 16.04
CA ILE A 366 19.98 -42.41 16.33
C ILE A 366 18.77 -43.26 16.75
N GLY A 367 17.72 -42.63 17.30
CA GLY A 367 16.47 -43.31 17.61
C GLY A 367 15.77 -43.87 16.37
N LYS A 368 16.03 -43.32 15.17
CA LYS A 368 15.56 -43.92 13.91
C LYS A 368 16.27 -45.24 13.60
N ALA A 369 17.33 -45.65 14.29
CA ALA A 369 17.89 -46.99 14.12
C ALA A 369 17.13 -48.06 14.93
N LEU A 370 16.31 -47.63 15.89
CA LEU A 370 15.53 -48.47 16.78
C LEU A 370 14.14 -48.70 16.17
N ASP A 371 13.68 -49.94 16.22
CA ASP A 371 12.47 -50.39 15.54
C ASP A 371 11.20 -49.78 16.19
N HIS A 372 10.09 -49.75 15.44
CA HIS A 372 8.82 -49.14 15.85
C HIS A 372 8.08 -49.90 16.97
N GLU A 373 8.75 -50.85 17.64
CA GLU A 373 8.18 -51.61 18.76
C GLU A 373 8.25 -50.83 20.08
N ILE A 374 9.08 -49.78 20.14
CA ILE A 374 9.22 -48.94 21.32
C ILE A 374 8.28 -47.74 21.16
N GLU A 375 7.38 -47.57 22.13
CA GLU A 375 6.45 -46.45 22.18
C GLU A 375 7.20 -45.15 22.51
N GLY A 376 7.07 -44.13 21.65
CA GLY A 376 7.73 -42.85 21.81
C GLY A 376 8.19 -42.24 20.48
N THR A 377 8.68 -41.01 20.55
CA THR A 377 9.33 -40.31 19.44
C THR A 377 10.78 -40.75 19.29
N HIS A 378 11.35 -40.62 18.08
CA HIS A 378 12.74 -41.04 17.87
C HIS A 378 13.74 -40.20 18.68
N ALA A 379 13.44 -38.95 18.98
CA ALA A 379 14.32 -38.10 19.79
C ALA A 379 14.39 -38.62 21.23
N LEU A 380 13.25 -38.83 21.91
CA LEU A 380 13.21 -39.43 23.26
C LEU A 380 13.84 -40.83 23.30
N ILE A 381 13.49 -41.71 22.35
CA ILE A 381 14.02 -43.08 22.30
C ILE A 381 15.55 -43.07 22.12
N GLY A 382 16.05 -42.22 21.21
CA GLY A 382 17.48 -42.05 20.97
C GLY A 382 18.21 -41.49 22.18
N ALA A 383 17.61 -40.50 22.87
CA ALA A 383 18.16 -39.89 24.06
C ALA A 383 18.24 -40.88 25.23
N ASP A 384 17.19 -41.65 25.49
CA ASP A 384 17.18 -42.69 26.53
C ASP A 384 18.16 -43.82 26.24
N PHE A 385 18.33 -44.17 24.97
CA PHE A 385 19.36 -45.12 24.56
C PHE A 385 20.77 -44.56 24.83
N ALA A 386 21.07 -43.35 24.35
CA ALA A 386 22.35 -42.68 24.55
C ALA A 386 22.69 -42.53 26.05
N LYS A 387 21.71 -42.14 26.85
CA LYS A 387 21.84 -41.99 28.31
C LYS A 387 22.22 -43.29 29.01
N ARG A 388 21.61 -44.42 28.62
CA ARG A 388 21.91 -45.75 29.19
C ARG A 388 23.36 -46.19 28.96
N TYR A 389 23.96 -45.76 27.84
CA TYR A 389 25.35 -46.07 27.49
C TYR A 389 26.36 -44.98 27.88
N GLY A 390 25.98 -44.06 28.78
CA GLY A 390 26.90 -43.10 29.39
C GLY A 390 27.28 -41.92 28.50
N VAL A 391 26.47 -41.59 27.49
CA VAL A 391 26.68 -40.37 26.67
C VAL A 391 26.47 -39.12 27.54
N ASN A 392 27.29 -38.09 27.30
CA ASN A 392 27.24 -36.82 28.04
C ASN A 392 25.83 -36.21 28.02
N ALA A 393 25.37 -35.69 29.17
CA ALA A 393 24.03 -35.11 29.32
C ALA A 393 23.73 -33.97 28.32
N ARG A 394 24.73 -33.19 27.92
CA ARG A 394 24.56 -32.11 26.91
C ARG A 394 24.23 -32.69 25.52
N ILE A 395 24.87 -33.79 25.16
CA ILE A 395 24.60 -34.52 23.91
C ILE A 395 23.21 -35.17 24.00
N VAL A 396 22.87 -35.78 25.14
CA VAL A 396 21.55 -36.37 25.36
C VAL A 396 20.43 -35.33 25.26
N ASN A 397 20.63 -34.12 25.82
CA ASN A 397 19.67 -33.02 25.66
C ASN A 397 19.53 -32.63 24.18
N ALA A 398 20.64 -32.46 23.45
CA ALA A 398 20.60 -32.16 22.02
C ALA A 398 19.82 -33.22 21.21
N ILE A 399 19.99 -34.50 21.54
CA ILE A 399 19.21 -35.60 20.92
C ILE A 399 17.73 -35.48 21.29
N ALA A 400 17.39 -35.24 22.55
CA ALA A 400 15.99 -35.17 22.99
C ALA A 400 15.26 -33.91 22.49
N SER A 401 15.94 -32.78 22.36
CA SER A 401 15.33 -31.47 22.15
C SER A 401 15.30 -31.00 20.70
N HIS A 402 15.94 -31.70 19.75
CA HIS A 402 16.01 -31.24 18.34
C HIS A 402 14.66 -31.18 17.62
N HIS A 403 13.60 -31.76 18.20
CA HIS A 403 12.21 -31.61 17.76
C HIS A 403 11.31 -30.98 18.83
N HIS A 404 11.89 -30.25 19.79
CA HIS A 404 11.20 -29.58 20.89
C HIS A 404 10.38 -30.52 21.81
N GLU A 405 10.80 -31.78 21.93
CA GLU A 405 10.14 -32.76 22.83
C GLU A 405 10.49 -32.49 24.30
N VAL A 406 11.64 -31.87 24.53
CA VAL A 406 12.09 -31.31 25.82
C VAL A 406 12.72 -29.94 25.58
N GLU A 407 12.89 -29.14 26.63
CA GLU A 407 13.54 -27.84 26.52
C GLU A 407 15.02 -27.96 26.11
N GLN A 408 15.46 -27.04 25.25
CA GLN A 408 16.86 -26.89 24.87
C GLN A 408 17.61 -26.17 26.00
N GLU A 409 18.36 -26.92 26.79
CA GLU A 409 19.06 -26.38 27.96
C GLU A 409 20.42 -25.77 27.60
N PHE A 410 20.99 -26.16 26.46
CA PHE A 410 22.35 -25.81 26.06
C PHE A 410 22.40 -25.18 24.67
N VAL A 411 23.38 -24.30 24.44
CA VAL A 411 23.61 -23.67 23.13
C VAL A 411 23.81 -24.71 22.03
N GLU A 412 24.48 -25.82 22.34
CA GLU A 412 24.71 -26.91 21.39
C GLU A 412 23.41 -27.57 20.92
N SER A 413 22.36 -27.59 21.74
CA SER A 413 21.05 -28.14 21.36
C SER A 413 20.38 -27.29 20.26
N TYR A 414 20.50 -25.97 20.34
CA TYR A 414 20.04 -25.06 19.28
C TYR A 414 20.88 -25.21 18.00
N ILE A 415 22.20 -25.40 18.15
CA ILE A 415 23.11 -25.61 17.02
C ILE A 415 22.77 -26.90 16.27
N VAL A 416 22.50 -27.99 16.99
CA VAL A 416 22.14 -29.28 16.40
C VAL A 416 20.83 -29.20 15.64
N GLU A 417 19.81 -28.52 16.19
CA GLU A 417 18.54 -28.30 15.48
C GLU A 417 18.76 -27.47 14.20
N ALA A 418 19.52 -26.37 14.29
CA ALA A 418 19.83 -25.55 13.13
C ALA A 418 20.58 -26.36 12.05
N ALA A 419 21.52 -27.21 12.46
CA ALA A 419 22.27 -28.08 11.58
C ALA A 419 21.38 -29.13 10.88
N ASP A 420 20.44 -29.75 11.60
CA ASP A 420 19.45 -30.69 11.03
C ASP A 420 18.59 -29.98 9.98
N ALA A 421 18.04 -28.81 10.33
CA ALA A 421 17.25 -28.01 9.41
C ALA A 421 18.02 -27.63 8.13
N ILE A 422 19.27 -27.21 8.24
CA ILE A 422 20.14 -26.91 7.09
C ILE A 422 20.41 -28.16 6.25
N SER A 423 20.68 -29.31 6.89
CA SER A 423 20.93 -30.56 6.17
C SER A 423 19.69 -30.99 5.37
N GLY A 424 18.49 -30.89 5.98
CA GLY A 424 17.23 -31.34 5.41
C GLY A 424 16.55 -30.37 4.42
N ALA A 425 16.81 -29.06 4.50
CA ALA A 425 16.19 -28.05 3.64
C ALA A 425 16.88 -27.88 2.28
N ARG A 426 17.96 -28.61 1.99
CA ARG A 426 18.71 -28.43 0.73
C ARG A 426 17.91 -28.89 -0.50
N PRO A 427 17.94 -28.12 -1.60
CA PRO A 427 17.30 -28.51 -2.86
C PRO A 427 17.79 -29.89 -3.31
N GLY A 428 16.87 -30.86 -3.41
CA GLY A 428 17.18 -32.24 -3.78
C GLY A 428 17.34 -33.23 -2.61
N ALA A 429 17.47 -32.75 -1.36
CA ALA A 429 17.56 -33.60 -0.16
C ALA A 429 16.20 -34.20 0.24
N ARG A 430 15.13 -33.40 0.12
CA ARG A 430 13.73 -33.85 0.26
C ARG A 430 13.02 -33.59 -1.06
N ARG A 431 12.70 -34.65 -1.83
CA ARG A 431 11.65 -34.53 -2.85
C ARG A 431 10.31 -34.44 -2.12
N GLU A 432 9.41 -33.56 -2.55
CA GLU A 432 7.98 -33.74 -2.23
C GLU A 432 7.65 -35.20 -2.53
N SER A 433 7.09 -35.93 -1.55
CA SER A 433 6.76 -37.34 -1.75
C SER A 433 5.85 -37.42 -2.98
N MET A 434 6.12 -38.35 -3.90
CA MET A 434 5.24 -38.54 -5.07
C MET A 434 3.79 -38.73 -4.64
N GLU A 435 3.56 -39.27 -3.45
CA GLU A 435 2.26 -39.44 -2.85
C GLU A 435 1.58 -38.10 -2.49
N THR A 436 2.30 -37.15 -1.88
CA THR A 436 1.79 -35.79 -1.62
C THR A 436 1.50 -35.06 -2.93
N TYR A 437 2.36 -35.22 -3.94
CA TYR A 437 2.16 -34.68 -5.28
C TYR A 437 0.91 -35.26 -5.96
N ILE A 438 0.75 -36.60 -5.92
CA ILE A 438 -0.42 -37.29 -6.47
C ILE A 438 -1.69 -36.86 -5.73
N LYS A 439 -1.64 -36.79 -4.39
CA LYS A 439 -2.77 -36.33 -3.57
C LYS A 439 -3.13 -34.89 -3.91
N ARG A 440 -2.15 -34.01 -4.11
CA ARG A 440 -2.35 -32.61 -4.53
C ARG A 440 -3.02 -32.50 -5.89
N VAL A 441 -2.50 -33.21 -6.89
CA VAL A 441 -3.08 -33.29 -8.24
C VAL A 441 -4.52 -33.80 -8.17
N LYS A 442 -4.74 -34.88 -7.42
CA LYS A 442 -6.06 -35.48 -7.24
C LYS A 442 -7.05 -34.52 -6.57
N THR A 443 -6.64 -33.79 -5.54
CA THR A 443 -7.52 -32.80 -4.90
C THR A 443 -7.82 -31.60 -5.81
N LEU A 444 -6.88 -31.16 -6.66
CA LEU A 444 -7.16 -30.14 -7.68
C LEU A 444 -8.22 -30.62 -8.68
N GLU A 445 -8.14 -31.89 -9.09
CA GLU A 445 -9.14 -32.52 -9.95
C GLU A 445 -10.48 -32.68 -9.22
N ASP A 446 -10.49 -33.11 -7.97
CA ASP A 446 -11.71 -33.26 -7.16
C ASP A 446 -12.43 -31.92 -6.96
N ILE A 447 -11.68 -30.83 -6.71
CA ILE A 447 -12.25 -29.48 -6.61
C ILE A 447 -12.90 -29.08 -7.94
N ALA A 448 -12.22 -29.29 -9.07
CA ALA A 448 -12.77 -28.95 -10.38
C ALA A 448 -14.00 -29.81 -10.72
N ASN A 449 -13.96 -31.11 -10.46
CA ASN A 449 -15.06 -32.05 -10.71
C ASN A 449 -16.29 -31.80 -9.80
N SER A 450 -16.14 -31.06 -8.69
CA SER A 450 -17.27 -30.73 -7.81
C SER A 450 -18.25 -29.71 -8.40
N PHE A 451 -17.87 -29.01 -9.47
CA PHE A 451 -18.72 -28.00 -10.10
C PHE A 451 -19.67 -28.62 -11.14
N GLU A 452 -20.92 -28.14 -11.13
CA GLU A 452 -21.94 -28.61 -12.04
C GLU A 452 -21.59 -28.26 -13.51
N GLY A 453 -21.78 -29.22 -14.40
CA GLY A 453 -21.49 -29.06 -15.84
C GLY A 453 -20.07 -29.46 -16.25
N VAL A 454 -19.16 -29.73 -15.29
CA VAL A 454 -17.85 -30.34 -15.57
C VAL A 454 -18.03 -31.82 -15.93
N GLU A 455 -17.39 -32.24 -17.02
CA GLU A 455 -17.35 -33.63 -17.47
C GLU A 455 -16.08 -34.33 -16.95
N GLN A 456 -14.93 -33.69 -17.13
CA GLN A 456 -13.63 -34.18 -16.68
C GLN A 456 -12.68 -33.02 -16.37
N SER A 457 -11.75 -33.22 -15.45
CA SER A 457 -10.65 -32.27 -15.18
C SER A 457 -9.31 -32.98 -15.14
N TYR A 458 -8.26 -32.29 -15.59
CA TYR A 458 -6.89 -32.78 -15.61
C TYR A 458 -5.96 -31.74 -14.99
N ALA A 459 -5.20 -32.12 -13.97
CA ALA A 459 -4.11 -31.27 -13.48
C ALA A 459 -2.81 -31.56 -14.26
N LEU A 460 -2.37 -30.58 -15.04
CA LEU A 460 -1.19 -30.61 -15.90
C LEU A 460 -0.04 -29.80 -15.28
N GLN A 461 1.16 -29.96 -15.85
CA GLN A 461 2.37 -29.19 -15.48
C GLN A 461 2.65 -29.17 -13.96
N ALA A 462 2.71 -30.35 -13.35
CA ALA A 462 2.95 -30.50 -11.91
C ALA A 462 1.88 -29.84 -11.01
N GLY A 463 0.65 -29.64 -11.51
CA GLY A 463 -0.44 -28.98 -10.80
C GLY A 463 -0.45 -27.45 -10.96
N ARG A 464 0.33 -26.91 -11.90
CA ARG A 464 0.31 -25.47 -12.26
C ARG A 464 -0.73 -25.12 -13.31
N GLU A 465 -1.34 -26.11 -13.96
CA GLU A 465 -2.43 -25.90 -14.91
C GLU A 465 -3.54 -26.90 -14.62
N VAL A 466 -4.79 -26.45 -14.56
CA VAL A 466 -5.97 -27.31 -14.43
C VAL A 466 -6.82 -27.10 -15.67
N ARG A 467 -6.95 -28.17 -16.47
CA ARG A 467 -7.72 -28.18 -17.70
C ARG A 467 -9.05 -28.88 -17.46
N ILE A 468 -10.15 -28.21 -17.72
CA ILE A 468 -11.50 -28.63 -17.40
C ILE A 468 -12.27 -28.79 -18.70
N ILE A 469 -12.83 -29.96 -18.92
CA ILE A 469 -13.71 -30.27 -20.03
C ILE A 469 -15.14 -30.20 -19.51
N VAL A 470 -15.96 -29.38 -20.16
CA VAL A 470 -17.36 -29.17 -19.77
C VAL A 470 -18.32 -29.78 -20.79
N ARG A 471 -19.51 -30.16 -20.31
CA ARG A 471 -20.58 -30.65 -21.17
C ARG A 471 -21.17 -29.49 -21.98
N PRO A 472 -21.05 -29.49 -23.33
CA PRO A 472 -21.47 -28.37 -24.16
C PRO A 472 -22.98 -28.11 -24.14
N ASP A 473 -23.77 -29.14 -23.79
CA ASP A 473 -25.24 -29.06 -23.72
C ASP A 473 -25.74 -28.36 -22.44
N VAL A 474 -24.87 -28.25 -21.42
CA VAL A 474 -25.21 -27.72 -20.08
C VAL A 474 -24.53 -26.37 -19.83
N ILE A 475 -23.31 -26.19 -20.33
CA ILE A 475 -22.49 -25.00 -20.12
C ILE A 475 -22.37 -24.22 -21.44
N ASP A 476 -22.81 -22.96 -21.42
CA ASP A 476 -22.63 -22.02 -22.54
C ASP A 476 -21.25 -21.32 -22.52
N ASP A 477 -20.92 -20.58 -23.58
CA ASP A 477 -19.60 -19.93 -23.69
C ASP A 477 -19.39 -18.87 -22.59
N TYR A 478 -20.47 -18.24 -22.13
CA TYR A 478 -20.42 -17.23 -21.06
C TYR A 478 -20.24 -17.87 -19.67
N SER A 479 -21.01 -18.91 -19.37
CA SER A 479 -20.87 -19.69 -18.14
C SER A 479 -19.53 -20.42 -18.06
N SER A 480 -18.91 -20.78 -19.19
CA SER A 480 -17.54 -21.30 -19.22
C SER A 480 -16.50 -20.33 -18.63
N LEU A 481 -16.64 -19.03 -18.89
CA LEU A 481 -15.77 -17.99 -18.34
C LEU A 481 -16.00 -17.80 -16.84
N GLN A 482 -17.25 -17.87 -16.40
CA GLN A 482 -17.63 -17.77 -15.00
C GLN A 482 -17.12 -18.98 -14.21
N LEU A 483 -17.32 -20.19 -14.74
CA LEU A 483 -16.84 -21.44 -14.16
C LEU A 483 -15.33 -21.45 -13.98
N ALA A 484 -14.56 -20.94 -14.95
CA ALA A 484 -13.10 -20.82 -14.83
C ALA A 484 -12.69 -19.93 -13.66
N ARG A 485 -13.40 -18.81 -13.43
CA ARG A 485 -13.14 -17.88 -12.31
C ARG A 485 -13.54 -18.47 -10.96
N ASP A 486 -14.68 -19.15 -10.91
CA ASP A 486 -15.21 -19.72 -9.68
C ASP A 486 -14.34 -20.90 -9.20
N ILE A 487 -13.87 -21.73 -10.13
CA ILE A 487 -12.91 -22.80 -9.82
C ILE A 487 -11.57 -22.24 -9.38
N ALA A 488 -11.04 -21.21 -10.06
CA ALA A 488 -9.79 -20.56 -9.65
C ALA A 488 -9.86 -20.00 -8.23
N ARG A 489 -10.97 -19.31 -7.89
CA ARG A 489 -11.20 -18.79 -6.53
C ARG A 489 -11.32 -19.91 -5.51
N LYS A 490 -12.03 -21.00 -5.85
CA LYS A 490 -12.19 -22.12 -4.94
C LYS A 490 -10.88 -22.84 -4.65
N ILE A 491 -9.99 -22.95 -5.65
CA ILE A 491 -8.64 -23.49 -5.48
C ILE A 491 -7.82 -22.58 -4.55
N GLU A 492 -7.88 -21.25 -4.74
CA GLU A 492 -7.19 -20.27 -3.89
C GLU A 492 -7.65 -20.31 -2.42
N GLU A 493 -8.95 -20.50 -2.18
CA GLU A 493 -9.51 -20.60 -0.83
C GLU A 493 -9.22 -21.95 -0.16
N SER A 494 -9.17 -23.04 -0.93
CA SER A 494 -9.14 -24.41 -0.40
C SER A 494 -7.72 -24.99 -0.30
N MET A 495 -6.75 -24.41 -1.01
CA MET A 495 -5.37 -24.90 -1.04
C MET A 495 -4.37 -23.75 -1.01
N GLN A 496 -3.36 -23.86 -0.14
CA GLN A 496 -2.19 -22.97 -0.19
C GLN A 496 -1.21 -23.49 -1.25
N TYR A 497 -0.94 -22.67 -2.28
CA TYR A 497 -0.05 -23.04 -3.38
C TYR A 497 1.04 -21.98 -3.62
N PRO A 498 2.33 -22.35 -3.71
CA PRO A 498 3.39 -21.42 -4.05
C PRO A 498 3.38 -21.10 -5.56
N GLY A 499 2.68 -20.01 -5.91
CA GLY A 499 2.64 -19.45 -7.26
C GLY A 499 1.24 -19.48 -7.88
N GLN A 500 1.16 -19.16 -9.17
CA GLN A 500 -0.12 -19.09 -9.89
C GLN A 500 -0.50 -20.43 -10.50
N ILE A 501 -1.78 -20.78 -10.41
CA ILE A 501 -2.39 -21.94 -11.08
C ILE A 501 -3.25 -21.43 -12.23
N LYS A 502 -2.98 -21.91 -13.44
CA LYS A 502 -3.74 -21.55 -14.65
C LYS A 502 -4.96 -22.47 -14.78
N VAL A 503 -6.16 -21.90 -14.73
CA VAL A 503 -7.42 -22.64 -14.96
C VAL A 503 -7.87 -22.44 -16.40
N GLN A 504 -8.02 -23.53 -17.14
CA GLN A 504 -8.46 -23.53 -18.54
C GLN A 504 -9.73 -24.36 -18.68
N VAL A 505 -10.84 -23.72 -19.05
CA VAL A 505 -12.09 -24.41 -19.39
C VAL A 505 -12.15 -24.60 -20.91
N ILE A 506 -12.45 -25.82 -21.34
CA ILE A 506 -12.56 -26.24 -22.74
C ILE A 506 -13.97 -26.79 -22.95
N ARG A 507 -14.71 -26.14 -23.85
CA ARG A 507 -15.97 -26.65 -24.37
C ARG A 507 -15.73 -27.18 -25.78
N GLU A 508 -15.92 -28.48 -25.99
CA GLU A 508 -15.71 -29.13 -27.29
C GLU A 508 -16.99 -29.88 -27.71
N THR A 509 -17.47 -29.64 -28.92
CA THR A 509 -18.57 -30.39 -29.52
C THR A 509 -18.03 -31.23 -30.68
N ARG A 510 -18.20 -32.55 -30.61
CA ARG A 510 -17.74 -33.47 -31.67
C ARG A 510 -18.96 -34.02 -32.43
N ALA A 511 -19.04 -33.72 -33.72
CA ALA A 511 -19.98 -34.36 -34.63
C ALA A 511 -19.23 -35.35 -35.52
N VAL A 512 -19.69 -36.60 -35.57
CA VAL A 512 -19.12 -37.65 -36.41
C VAL A 512 -20.23 -38.14 -37.34
N ASP A 513 -19.96 -38.11 -38.64
CA ASP A 513 -20.84 -38.66 -39.66
C ASP A 513 -20.03 -39.62 -40.56
N PHE A 514 -20.68 -40.66 -41.06
CA PHE A 514 -20.06 -41.67 -41.90
C PHE A 514 -20.69 -41.63 -43.29
N ALA A 515 -19.92 -41.17 -44.28
CA ALA A 515 -20.33 -41.24 -45.68
C ALA A 515 -20.31 -42.70 -46.16
N LYS A 516 -21.32 -43.09 -46.94
CA LYS A 516 -21.36 -44.38 -47.66
C LYS A 516 -20.75 -44.25 -49.04
#